data_AF-A0A0P9RQ85-F1
#
_entry.id   AF-A0A0P9RQ85-F1
#
_cell.length_a   1.000
_cell.length_b   1.000
_cell.length_c   1.000
_cell.angle_alpha   90.00
_cell.angle_beta   90.00
_cell.angle_gamma   90.00
#
_symmetry.space_group_name_H-M   'P 1'
#
loop_
_entity.id
_entity.type
_entity.pdbx_description
1 polymer ?
#
loop_
_entity_poly.entity_id
_entity_poly.type
_entity_poly.pdbx_seq_one_letter_code
_entity_poly.pdbx_strand_id
1 'polypeptide(L)'
;MVIFFFASAAASSAYLTVAETFPLEIRALAIAVFYAFGTGLGGMIGPTLFGELIETGERSNVLIGYLIGAGLMMFAALVQSIWGAAAERKSLEEVARPLSQAGER
;
A
#
# COMPACT_ATOMS: atom_id res chain seq x y z
N MET A 1 -0.98 1.67 -20.02
CA MET A 1 0.27 1.05 -19.54
C MET A 1 0.87 1.80 -18.34
N VAL A 2 1.09 3.11 -18.44
CA VAL A 2 1.77 3.91 -17.40
C VAL A 2 1.10 3.81 -16.02
N ILE A 3 -0.23 3.94 -15.94
CA ILE A 3 -0.97 3.86 -14.67
C ILE A 3 -0.77 2.49 -13.99
N PHE A 4 -0.91 1.40 -14.76
CA PHE A 4 -0.74 0.05 -14.24
C PHE A 4 0.68 -0.23 -13.77
N PHE A 5 1.68 0.30 -14.47
CA PHE A 5 3.09 0.19 -14.08
C PHE A 5 3.33 0.77 -12.68
N PHE A 6 2.89 2.01 -12.44
CA PHE A 6 3.04 2.65 -11.13
C PHE A 6 2.20 1.97 -10.05
N ALA A 7 0.96 1.58 -10.37
CA ALA A 7 0.09 0.89 -9.43
C ALA A 7 0.68 -0.47 -9.00
N SER A 8 1.23 -1.24 -9.94
CA SER A 8 1.84 -2.54 -9.66
C SER A 8 3.12 -2.41 -8.85
N ALA A 9 3.98 -1.44 -9.19
CA ALA A 9 5.17 -1.14 -8.41
C ALA A 9 4.81 -0.73 -6.97
N ALA A 10 3.83 0.16 -6.80
CA ALA A 10 3.37 0.58 -5.48
C ALA A 10 2.81 -0.59 -4.65
N ALA A 11 1.99 -1.46 -5.25
CA ALA A 11 1.44 -2.64 -4.58
C ALA A 11 2.55 -3.62 -4.14
N SER A 12 3.55 -3.86 -5.00
CA SER A 12 4.68 -4.73 -4.67
C SER A 12 5.56 -4.15 -3.56
N SER A 13 5.87 -2.85 -3.61
CA SER A 13 6.63 -2.16 -2.56
C SER A 13 5.90 -2.16 -1.22
N ALA A 14 4.58 -1.97 -1.22
CA ALA A 14 3.77 -2.04 0.00
C ALA A 14 3.82 -3.45 0.63
N TYR A 15 3.69 -4.50 -0.19
CA TYR A 15 3.81 -5.88 0.27
C TYR A 15 5.18 -6.15 0.92
N LEU A 16 6.27 -5.73 0.27
CA LEU A 16 7.63 -5.88 0.84
C LEU A 16 7.78 -5.09 2.13
N THR A 17 7.29 -3.85 2.18
CA THR A 17 7.36 -3.01 3.39
C THR A 17 6.69 -3.69 4.58
N VAL A 18 5.50 -4.27 4.40
CA VAL A 18 4.81 -5.02 5.46
C VAL A 18 5.57 -6.31 5.79
N ALA A 19 6.11 -7.01 4.80
CA ALA A 19 6.90 -8.21 5.03
C ALA A 19 8.21 -7.91 5.79
N GLU A 20 8.80 -6.73 5.64
CA GLU A 20 10.10 -6.37 6.20
C GLU A 20 9.98 -5.68 7.57
N THR A 21 8.90 -4.93 7.80
CA THR A 21 8.71 -4.15 9.04
C THR A 21 8.22 -5.00 10.21
N PHE A 22 7.57 -6.13 9.94
CA PHE A 22 7.02 -6.99 10.99
C PHE A 22 7.86 -8.26 11.22
N PRO A 23 8.02 -8.70 12.49
CA PRO A 23 8.71 -9.93 12.83
C PRO A 23 8.13 -11.14 12.09
N LEU A 24 8.99 -12.12 11.81
CA LEU A 24 8.65 -13.31 11.01
C LEU A 24 7.41 -14.04 11.55
N GLU A 25 7.28 -14.12 12.88
CA GLU A 25 6.23 -14.86 13.56
C GLU A 25 4.82 -14.28 13.32
N ILE A 26 4.71 -12.96 13.11
CA ILE A 26 3.43 -12.27 12.88
C ILE A 26 3.26 -11.73 11.46
N ARG A 27 4.26 -11.91 10.60
CA ARG A 27 4.30 -11.35 9.25
C ARG A 27 3.11 -11.75 8.40
N ALA A 28 2.73 -13.03 8.43
CA ALA A 28 1.58 -13.52 7.68
C ALA A 28 0.26 -12.86 8.13
N LEU A 29 0.09 -12.66 9.44
CA LEU A 29 -1.07 -11.94 9.99
C LEU A 29 -1.06 -10.48 9.57
N ALA A 30 0.10 -9.81 9.63
CA ALA A 30 0.25 -8.44 9.18
C ALA A 30 -0.18 -8.30 7.71
N ILE A 31 0.39 -9.13 6.82
CA ILE A 31 0.04 -9.14 5.39
C ILE A 31 -1.47 -9.35 5.20
N ALA A 32 -2.07 -10.32 5.90
CA ALA A 32 -3.50 -10.60 5.79
C ALA A 32 -4.36 -9.40 6.19
N VAL A 33 -4.02 -8.73 7.30
CA VAL A 33 -4.73 -7.54 7.77
C VAL A 33 -4.61 -6.40 6.75
N PHE A 34 -3.39 -6.06 6.32
CA PHE A 34 -3.18 -5.01 5.32
C PHE A 34 -3.89 -5.33 3.99
N TYR A 35 -3.85 -6.59 3.54
CA TYR A 35 -4.55 -7.03 2.35
C TYR A 35 -6.07 -6.91 2.49
N ALA A 36 -6.64 -7.31 3.63
CA ALA A 36 -8.06 -7.22 3.89
C ALA A 36 -8.55 -5.77 3.89
N PHE A 37 -7.84 -4.86 4.56
CA PHE A 37 -8.16 -3.43 4.56
C PHE A 37 -7.98 -2.80 3.18
N GLY A 38 -6.87 -3.08 2.50
CA GLY A 38 -6.60 -2.55 1.15
C GLY A 38 -7.62 -3.02 0.13
N THR A 39 -7.98 -4.31 0.15
CA THR A 39 -9.00 -4.89 -0.73
C THR A 39 -10.40 -4.39 -0.37
N GLY A 40 -10.71 -4.28 0.92
CA GLY A 40 -12.00 -3.76 1.38
C GLY A 40 -12.21 -2.31 0.94
N LEU A 41 -11.28 -1.42 1.29
CA LEU A 41 -11.39 0.00 0.93
C LEU A 41 -11.27 0.21 -0.57
N GLY A 42 -10.23 -0.33 -1.21
CA GLY A 42 -9.99 -0.14 -2.64
C GLY A 42 -11.04 -0.83 -3.51
N GLY A 43 -11.46 -2.04 -3.14
CA GLY A 43 -12.45 -2.83 -3.87
C GLY A 43 -13.89 -2.35 -3.71
N MET A 44 -14.21 -1.62 -2.64
CA MET A 44 -15.50 -0.92 -2.53
C MET A 44 -15.45 0.45 -3.22
N ILE A 45 -14.48 1.29 -2.88
CA ILE A 45 -14.44 2.68 -3.35
C ILE A 45 -14.18 2.75 -4.86
N GLY A 46 -13.29 1.93 -5.39
CA GLY A 46 -12.91 1.98 -6.81
C GLY A 46 -14.09 1.74 -7.75
N PRO A 47 -14.76 0.58 -7.69
CA PRO A 47 -15.90 0.28 -8.55
C PRO A 47 -17.07 1.22 -8.35
N THR A 48 -17.39 1.62 -7.12
CA THR A 48 -18.50 2.56 -6.86
C THR A 48 -18.21 3.94 -7.45
N LEU A 49 -17.00 4.48 -7.22
CA LEU A 49 -16.61 5.80 -7.72
C LEU A 49 -16.52 5.81 -9.26
N PHE A 50 -15.81 4.85 -9.85
CA PHE A 50 -15.65 4.81 -11.30
C PHE A 50 -16.93 4.36 -12.02
N GLY A 51 -17.80 3.57 -11.39
CA GLY A 51 -19.11 3.21 -11.92
C GLY A 51 -19.98 4.44 -12.16
N GLU A 52 -20.16 5.26 -11.11
CA GLU A 52 -20.88 6.54 -11.18
C GLU A 52 -20.26 7.50 -12.22
N LEU A 53 -18.93 7.65 -12.20
CA LEU A 53 -18.22 8.53 -13.13
C LEU A 53 -18.37 8.08 -14.60
N ILE A 54 -18.35 6.77 -14.86
CA ILE A 54 -18.51 6.21 -16.21
C ILE A 54 -19.97 6.38 -16.69
N GLU A 55 -20.96 6.22 -15.80
CA GLU A 55 -22.38 6.36 -16.11
C GLU A 55 -22.73 7.78 -16.61
N THR A 56 -21.99 8.81 -16.18
CA THR A 56 -22.15 10.17 -16.69
C THR A 56 -21.90 10.32 -18.20
N GLY A 57 -21.20 9.36 -18.83
CA GLY A 57 -20.86 9.38 -20.26
C GLY A 57 -19.80 10.41 -20.65
N GLU A 58 -19.33 11.24 -19.72
CA GLU A 58 -18.37 12.29 -19.97
C GLU A 58 -16.93 11.84 -19.67
N ARG A 59 -16.04 11.97 -20.66
CA ARG A 59 -14.63 11.59 -20.52
C ARG A 59 -13.87 12.44 -19.50
N SER A 60 -14.30 13.69 -19.30
CA SER A 60 -13.69 14.62 -18.33
C SER A 60 -13.85 14.11 -16.90
N ASN A 61 -15.02 13.56 -16.56
CA ASN A 61 -15.28 13.02 -15.23
C ASN A 61 -14.38 11.82 -14.91
N VAL A 62 -14.20 10.92 -15.86
CA VAL A 62 -13.27 9.78 -15.71
C VAL A 62 -11.82 10.26 -15.54
N LEU A 63 -11.41 11.31 -16.28
CA LEU A 63 -10.10 11.93 -16.10
C LEU A 63 -9.93 12.48 -14.68
N ILE A 64 -10.93 13.18 -14.14
CA ILE A 64 -10.91 13.67 -12.75
C ILE A 64 -10.74 12.51 -11.77
N GLY A 65 -11.44 11.40 -11.97
CA GLY A 65 -11.26 10.18 -11.17
C GLY A 65 -9.83 9.66 -11.17
N TYR A 66 -9.17 9.63 -12.35
CA TYR A 66 -7.76 9.26 -12.44
C TYR A 66 -6.82 10.27 -11.77
N LEU A 67 -7.11 11.57 -11.87
CA LEU A 67 -6.32 12.62 -11.20
C LEU A 67 -6.43 12.51 -9.67
N ILE A 68 -7.61 12.20 -9.14
CA ILE A 68 -7.80 11.93 -7.71
C ILE A 68 -6.96 10.73 -7.28
N GLY A 69 -7.01 9.63 -8.04
CA GLY A 69 -6.17 8.45 -7.78
C GLY A 69 -4.67 8.76 -7.80
N ALA A 70 -4.22 9.53 -8.79
CA ALA A 70 -2.82 9.98 -8.89
C ALA A 70 -2.42 10.86 -7.69
N GLY A 71 -3.29 11.79 -7.27
CA GLY A 71 -3.08 12.63 -6.10
C GLY A 71 -2.94 11.82 -4.82
N LEU A 72 -3.78 10.81 -4.62
CA LEU A 72 -3.68 9.87 -3.48
C LEU A 72 -2.36 9.10 -3.49
N MET A 73 -1.89 8.64 -4.66
CA MET A 73 -0.59 7.98 -4.77
C MET A 73 0.57 8.90 -4.40
N MET A 74 0.55 10.15 -4.87
CA MET A 74 1.59 11.13 -4.50
C MET A 74 1.56 11.46 -3.02
N PHE A 75 0.37 11.60 -2.43
CA PHE A 75 0.22 11.82 -0.99
C PHE A 75 0.81 10.64 -0.19
N ALA A 76 0.51 9.40 -0.57
CA ALA A 76 1.09 8.22 0.06
C ALA A 76 2.62 8.19 -0.05
N ALA A 77 3.18 8.59 -1.20
CA ALA A 77 4.63 8.70 -1.39
C ALA A 77 5.26 9.74 -0.45
N LEU A 78 4.59 10.89 -0.26
CA LEU A 78 5.04 11.93 0.69
C LEU A 78 5.00 11.44 2.13
N VAL A 79 3.90 10.81 2.55
CA VAL A 79 3.77 10.19 3.88
C VAL A 79 4.91 9.19 4.12
N GLN A 80 5.17 8.31 3.16
CA GLN A 80 6.25 7.34 3.25
C GLN A 80 7.64 8.00 3.30
N SER A 81 7.84 9.10 2.58
CA SER A 81 9.13 9.81 2.59
C SER A 81 9.45 10.46 3.95
N ILE A 82 8.42 10.82 4.73
CA ILE A 82 8.57 11.51 6.01
C ILE A 82 8.60 10.53 7.19
N TRP A 83 7.72 9.52 7.18
CA TRP A 83 7.53 8.60 8.30
C TRP A 83 7.92 7.15 8.02
N GLY A 84 8.39 6.84 6.81
CA GLY A 84 8.79 5.50 6.43
C GLY A 84 10.01 5.00 7.20
N ALA A 85 9.98 3.73 7.59
CA ALA A 85 11.13 3.07 8.18
C ALA A 85 12.20 2.79 7.11
N ALA A 86 13.43 3.25 7.35
CA ALA A 86 14.57 2.95 6.47
C ALA A 86 15.03 1.48 6.67
N ALA A 87 14.42 0.58 5.90
CA ALA A 87 14.75 -0.86 5.84
C ALA A 87 15.91 -1.17 4.85
N GLU A 88 16.34 -0.19 4.06
CA GLU A 88 17.34 -0.38 3.02
C GLU A 88 18.68 -0.93 3.58
N ARG A 89 19.18 -1.99 2.94
CA ARG A 89 20.48 -2.65 3.23
C ARG A 89 20.65 -3.17 4.67
N LYS A 90 19.57 -3.31 5.44
CA LYS A 90 19.60 -3.87 6.79
C LYS A 90 19.11 -5.31 6.78
N SER A 91 19.61 -6.12 7.72
CA SER A 91 19.03 -7.46 7.94
C SER A 91 17.60 -7.31 8.45
N LEU A 92 16.72 -8.23 8.07
CA LEU A 92 15.34 -8.27 8.54
C LEU A 92 15.26 -8.30 10.09
N GLU A 93 16.23 -8.92 10.75
CA GLU A 93 16.30 -9.00 12.22
C GLU A 93 16.71 -7.67 12.86
N GLU A 94 17.42 -6.81 12.10
CA GLU A 94 17.82 -5.47 12.52
C GLU A 94 16.64 -4.48 12.36
N VAL A 95 15.81 -4.68 11.34
CA VAL A 95 14.60 -3.88 11.08
C VAL A 95 13.45 -4.30 12.00
N ALA A 96 13.23 -5.60 12.15
CA ALA A 96 12.17 -6.20 12.95
C ALA A 96 12.74 -7.34 13.81
N ARG A 97 13.10 -7.01 15.06
CA ARG A 97 13.65 -8.00 16.00
C ARG A 97 12.68 -9.17 16.20
N PRO A 98 13.15 -10.43 16.07
CA PRO A 98 12.33 -11.61 16.30
C PRO A 98 11.68 -11.57 17.68
N LEU A 99 10.42 -12.00 17.79
CA LEU A 99 9.73 -12.04 19.08
C LEU A 99 10.39 -13.02 20.05
N SER A 100 11.05 -14.05 19.51
CA SER A 100 11.89 -14.99 20.27
C SER A 100 13.07 -14.34 21.00
N GLN A 101 13.59 -13.19 20.55
CA GLN A 101 14.67 -12.45 21.21
C GLN A 101 14.16 -11.35 22.16
N ALA A 102 12.86 -11.07 22.18
CA ALA A 102 12.27 -10.05 23.05
C ALA A 102 12.19 -10.47 24.53
N GLY A 103 12.43 -11.75 24.83
CA GLY A 103 12.38 -12.34 26.17
C GLY A 103 13.72 -12.41 26.93
N GLU A 104 14.85 -12.09 26.30
CA GLU A 104 16.15 -12.05 26.98
C GLU A 104 16.42 -10.63 27.51
N ARG A 105 15.87 -10.34 28.70
CA ARG A 105 16.28 -9.22 29.56
C ARG A 105 16.69 -9.75 30.92
#